data_AF-A0A9P8QGJ4-F1
#
_entry.id   AF-A0A9P8QGJ4-F1
#
_cell.length_a   1.000
_cell.length_b   1.000
_cell.length_c   1.000
_cell.angle_alpha   90.00
_cell.angle_beta   90.00
_cell.angle_gamma   90.00
#
_symmetry.space_group_name_H-M   'P 1'
#
loop_
_entity.id
_entity.type
_entity.pdbx_description
1 polymer ?
#
loop_
_entity_poly.entity_id
_entity_poly.type
_entity_poly.pdbx_seq_one_letter_code
_entity_poly.pdbx_strand_id
1 'polypeptide(L)'
;MTSTITNLLPQITSLENKISTINDILATATASVDVISYSQMEEKLAYSLSILVNQEFIATATATATSELAAATSNISAAESALSSIIEANNLYGMHPSYGGNMAVAIVMGLFLAIHSGLGIWYRTWWFGISYFCGCGLELAGYIGRILSAHDVDNVDYFLDQIVTLTIAPCFIMAGIYFLLGQLIIVYGPQYALLKPMHYSYIFISCDVISLAIQAAGGAIAAVNVVDYESPDSGTHIMVAGLAFQVFSMSVFIFFFAHFLYKIQYFHPDKYEQFENGEAFDPEHKSFRQARFFKHFIFVICLGVIFVFVRCIYRVVELAEGWSGYLITHEAYFMILDALMMALTCLCFSVFHPGFFFGKNGVQLVKSKKRTEVNHKEYQNSEYDVELQHNNLEEINQRTEKEAY
;
A
#
# COMPACT_ATOMS: atom_id res chain seq x y z
N MET A 1 -36.25 -28.37 33.45
CA MET A 1 -34.92 -27.71 33.35
C MET A 1 -35.15 -26.25 33.66
N THR A 2 -34.67 -25.82 34.81
CA THR A 2 -34.79 -24.47 35.37
C THR A 2 -34.14 -23.46 34.44
N SER A 3 -34.96 -22.62 33.82
CA SER A 3 -34.53 -21.42 33.09
C SER A 3 -33.78 -20.52 34.04
N THR A 4 -32.48 -20.34 33.81
CA THR A 4 -31.76 -19.20 34.36
C THR A 4 -32.47 -17.95 33.84
N ILE A 5 -33.29 -17.32 34.68
CA ILE A 5 -33.86 -16.00 34.36
C ILE A 5 -32.65 -15.07 34.30
N THR A 6 -32.20 -14.74 33.09
CA THR A 6 -31.20 -13.70 32.89
C THR A 6 -31.82 -12.42 33.43
N ASN A 7 -31.41 -12.01 34.63
CA ASN A 7 -31.87 -10.77 35.23
C ASN A 7 -31.25 -9.61 34.41
N LEU A 8 -32.04 -9.01 33.53
CA LEU A 8 -31.64 -7.90 32.66
C LEU A 8 -31.71 -6.54 33.36
N LEU A 9 -32.32 -6.48 34.56
CA LEU A 9 -32.47 -5.25 35.35
C LEU A 9 -31.16 -4.47 35.56
N PRO A 10 -29.99 -5.10 35.86
CA PRO A 10 -28.74 -4.36 35.99
C PRO A 10 -28.29 -3.66 34.70
N GLN A 11 -28.56 -4.29 33.54
CA GLN A 11 -28.24 -3.71 32.24
C GLN A 11 -29.20 -2.56 31.90
N ILE A 12 -30.49 -2.74 32.16
CA ILE A 12 -31.53 -1.72 31.97
C ILE A 12 -31.21 -0.47 32.81
N THR A 13 -30.97 -0.63 34.11
CA THR A 13 -30.58 0.49 34.99
C THR A 13 -29.27 1.16 34.55
N SER A 14 -28.31 0.38 34.04
CA SER A 14 -27.08 0.96 33.48
C SER A 14 -27.35 1.80 32.24
N LEU A 15 -28.27 1.39 31.35
CA LEU A 15 -28.63 2.15 30.16
C LEU A 15 -29.42 3.42 30.51
N GLU A 16 -30.38 3.32 31.43
CA GLU A 16 -31.15 4.48 31.92
C GLU A 16 -30.24 5.56 32.50
N ASN A 17 -29.25 5.19 33.31
CA ASN A 17 -28.27 6.12 33.86
C ASN A 17 -27.43 6.79 32.74
N LYS A 18 -27.06 6.04 31.70
CA LYS A 18 -26.32 6.58 30.55
C LYS A 18 -27.16 7.59 29.76
N ILE A 19 -28.43 7.27 29.49
CA ILE A 19 -29.36 8.19 28.81
C ILE A 19 -29.54 9.47 29.63
N SER A 20 -29.75 9.36 30.94
CA SER A 20 -29.86 10.54 31.82
C SER A 20 -28.61 11.42 31.76
N THR A 21 -27.43 10.81 31.77
CA THR A 21 -26.14 11.54 31.67
C THR A 21 -26.03 12.29 30.35
N ILE A 22 -26.42 11.66 29.24
CA ILE A 22 -26.39 12.28 27.91
C ILE A 22 -27.38 13.43 27.81
N ASN A 23 -28.58 13.29 28.37
CA ASN A 23 -29.58 14.36 28.40
C ASN A 23 -29.07 15.60 29.14
N ASP A 24 -28.36 15.41 30.26
CA ASP A 24 -27.71 16.51 30.98
C ASP A 24 -26.63 17.21 30.14
N ILE A 25 -25.84 16.44 29.39
CA ILE A 25 -24.82 16.98 28.47
C ILE A 25 -25.49 17.74 27.32
N LEU A 26 -26.50 17.16 26.69
CA LEU A 26 -27.24 17.77 25.57
C LEU A 26 -27.89 19.09 25.96
N ALA A 27 -28.36 19.22 27.21
CA ALA A 27 -28.92 20.45 27.74
C ALA A 27 -27.90 21.61 27.87
N THR A 28 -26.60 21.29 27.90
CA THR A 28 -25.50 22.26 28.04
C THR A 28 -24.64 22.42 26.79
N ALA A 29 -24.76 21.48 25.84
CA ALA A 29 -24.03 21.49 24.59
C ALA A 29 -24.44 22.69 23.72
N THR A 30 -23.44 23.44 23.24
CA THR A 30 -23.65 24.63 22.40
C THR A 30 -22.97 24.52 21.03
N ALA A 31 -22.00 23.62 20.88
CA ALA A 31 -21.42 23.30 19.58
C ALA A 31 -22.33 22.33 18.82
N SER A 32 -22.57 22.59 17.53
CA SER A 32 -23.43 21.76 16.68
C SER A 32 -22.96 20.31 16.59
N VAL A 33 -21.65 20.09 16.52
CA VAL A 33 -21.02 18.75 16.47
C VAL A 33 -21.31 17.94 17.74
N ASP A 34 -21.17 18.57 18.90
CA ASP A 34 -21.47 17.95 20.20
C ASP A 34 -22.95 17.58 20.25
N VAL A 35 -23.84 18.51 19.89
CA VAL A 35 -25.29 18.27 19.90
C VAL A 35 -25.68 17.08 19.00
N ILE A 36 -25.15 17.01 17.77
CA ILE A 36 -25.47 15.92 16.85
C ILE A 36 -24.92 14.59 17.39
N SER A 37 -23.65 14.54 17.82
CA SER A 37 -23.03 13.29 18.33
C SER A 37 -23.75 12.74 19.56
N TYR A 38 -24.09 13.61 20.53
CA TYR A 38 -24.82 13.20 21.73
C TYR A 38 -26.26 12.79 21.41
N SER A 39 -26.95 13.44 20.45
CA SER A 39 -28.29 13.04 20.03
C SER A 39 -28.33 11.64 19.37
N GLN A 40 -27.35 11.31 18.53
CA GLN A 40 -27.22 9.97 17.94
C GLN A 40 -26.93 8.90 19.00
N MET A 41 -26.09 9.24 19.99
CA MET A 41 -25.78 8.34 21.10
C MET A 41 -27.01 8.08 21.98
N GLU A 42 -27.78 9.13 22.27
CA GLU A 42 -29.07 9.03 22.99
C GLU A 42 -30.02 8.10 22.24
N GLU A 43 -30.17 8.30 20.92
CA GLU A 43 -31.09 7.51 20.10
C GLU A 43 -30.70 6.01 20.06
N LYS A 44 -29.41 5.70 19.88
CA LYS A 44 -28.89 4.31 19.94
C LYS A 44 -29.17 3.66 21.30
N LEU A 45 -28.97 4.39 22.40
CA LEU A 45 -29.23 3.90 23.75
C LEU A 45 -30.72 3.72 24.02
N ALA A 46 -31.58 4.61 23.52
CA ALA A 46 -33.03 4.52 23.66
C ALA A 46 -33.60 3.26 22.99
N TYR A 47 -33.16 2.94 21.77
CA TYR A 47 -33.57 1.70 21.11
C TYR A 47 -33.01 0.45 21.81
N SER A 48 -31.75 0.49 22.26
CA SER A 48 -31.15 -0.62 23.03
C SER A 48 -31.90 -0.87 24.35
N LEU A 49 -32.29 0.19 25.04
CA LEU A 49 -33.11 0.12 26.25
C LEU A 49 -34.50 -0.46 25.95
N SER A 50 -35.15 0.00 24.88
CA SER A 50 -36.44 -0.53 24.43
C SER A 50 -36.39 -2.03 24.19
N ILE A 51 -35.33 -2.53 23.54
CA ILE A 51 -35.14 -3.97 23.30
C ILE A 51 -35.03 -4.73 24.63
N LEU A 52 -34.15 -4.29 25.54
CA LEU A 52 -33.92 -4.97 26.82
C LEU A 52 -35.16 -4.99 27.72
N VAL A 53 -35.90 -3.87 27.79
CA VAL A 53 -37.13 -3.77 28.58
C VAL A 53 -38.20 -4.73 28.04
N ASN A 54 -38.38 -4.79 26.72
CA ASN A 54 -39.35 -5.72 26.13
C ASN A 54 -38.91 -7.19 26.27
N GLN A 55 -37.60 -7.48 26.24
CA GLN A 55 -37.07 -8.83 26.51
C GLN A 55 -37.29 -9.25 27.96
N GLU A 56 -37.05 -8.36 28.92
CA GLU A 56 -37.33 -8.62 30.34
C GLU A 56 -38.83 -8.84 30.58
N PHE A 57 -39.68 -8.04 29.93
CA PHE A 57 -41.13 -8.23 29.96
C PHE A 57 -41.52 -9.62 29.44
N ILE A 58 -41.02 -10.04 28.28
CA ILE A 58 -41.27 -11.38 27.73
C ILE A 58 -40.78 -12.49 28.68
N ALA A 59 -39.62 -12.30 29.31
CA ALA A 59 -39.05 -13.28 30.24
C ALA A 59 -39.83 -13.41 31.56
N THR A 60 -40.55 -12.36 31.97
CA THR A 60 -41.32 -12.31 33.22
C THR A 60 -42.84 -12.46 33.04
N ALA A 61 -43.34 -12.37 31.80
CA ALA A 61 -44.75 -12.46 31.46
C ALA A 61 -45.34 -13.85 31.75
N THR A 62 -46.58 -13.87 32.26
CA THR A 62 -47.36 -15.10 32.46
C THR A 62 -48.08 -15.50 31.17
N ALA A 63 -48.31 -16.80 30.94
CA ALA A 63 -48.90 -17.36 29.71
C ALA A 63 -50.28 -16.79 29.29
N THR A 64 -50.93 -16.00 30.14
CA THR A 64 -52.21 -15.33 29.86
C THR A 64 -52.05 -13.99 29.12
N ALA A 65 -50.85 -13.41 29.09
CA ALA A 65 -50.56 -12.09 28.51
C ALA A 65 -50.28 -12.12 26.98
N THR A 66 -51.07 -12.88 26.22
CA THR A 66 -50.79 -13.15 24.79
C THR A 66 -50.77 -11.90 23.91
N SER A 67 -51.67 -10.93 24.14
CA SER A 67 -51.69 -9.67 23.38
C SER A 67 -50.50 -8.75 23.71
N GLU A 68 -50.07 -8.72 24.96
CA GLU A 68 -48.96 -7.89 25.43
C GLU A 68 -47.61 -8.49 24.98
N LEU A 69 -47.51 -9.82 24.97
CA LEU A 69 -46.35 -10.54 24.44
C LEU A 69 -46.18 -10.30 22.93
N ALA A 70 -47.29 -10.27 22.18
CA ALA A 70 -47.27 -9.94 20.76
C ALA A 70 -46.83 -8.49 20.51
N ALA A 71 -47.30 -7.54 21.32
CA ALA A 71 -46.87 -6.15 21.27
C ALA A 71 -45.39 -5.98 21.61
N ALA A 72 -44.90 -6.64 22.68
CA ALA A 72 -43.50 -6.60 23.07
C ALA A 72 -42.58 -7.17 21.99
N THR A 73 -42.99 -8.28 21.35
CA THR A 73 -42.23 -8.86 20.23
C THR A 73 -42.18 -7.92 19.03
N SER A 74 -43.31 -7.27 18.69
CA SER A 74 -43.36 -6.27 17.62
C SER A 74 -42.48 -5.05 17.92
N ASN A 75 -42.46 -4.59 19.18
CA ASN A 75 -41.63 -3.47 19.61
C ASN A 75 -40.13 -3.80 19.54
N ILE A 76 -39.74 -5.04 19.87
CA ILE A 76 -38.36 -5.51 19.69
C ILE A 76 -37.98 -5.45 18.22
N SER A 77 -38.78 -6.04 17.31
CA SER A 77 -38.46 -6.03 15.88
C SER A 77 -38.40 -4.61 15.31
N ALA A 78 -39.29 -3.71 15.74
CA ALA A 78 -39.25 -2.30 15.33
C ALA A 78 -37.99 -1.60 15.85
N ALA A 79 -37.65 -1.76 17.13
CA ALA A 79 -36.46 -1.16 17.73
C ALA A 79 -35.16 -1.73 17.14
N GLU A 80 -35.10 -3.03 16.85
CA GLU A 80 -33.98 -3.67 16.16
C GLU A 80 -33.81 -3.10 14.74
N SER A 81 -34.91 -2.93 14.00
CA SER A 81 -34.85 -2.35 12.65
C SER A 81 -34.40 -0.88 12.65
N ALA A 82 -34.90 -0.08 13.60
CA ALA A 82 -34.49 1.31 13.76
C ALA A 82 -33.02 1.42 14.18
N LEU A 83 -32.59 0.62 15.15
CA LEU A 83 -31.21 0.56 15.60
C LEU A 83 -30.26 0.13 14.47
N SER A 84 -30.65 -0.90 13.70
CA SER A 84 -29.89 -1.34 12.53
C SER A 84 -29.77 -0.24 11.49
N SER A 85 -30.86 0.50 11.22
CA SER A 85 -30.84 1.60 10.25
C SER A 85 -29.94 2.76 10.67
N ILE A 86 -29.84 3.07 11.97
CA ILE A 86 -28.96 4.11 12.50
C ILE A 86 -27.51 3.67 12.48
N ILE A 87 -27.25 2.40 12.82
CA ILE A 87 -25.90 1.82 12.72
C ILE A 87 -25.44 1.83 11.26
N GLU A 88 -26.31 1.45 10.32
CA GLU A 88 -26.00 1.50 8.88
C GLU A 88 -25.79 2.93 8.38
N ALA A 89 -26.60 3.89 8.83
CA ALA A 89 -26.48 5.30 8.44
C ALA A 89 -25.17 5.95 8.95
N ASN A 90 -24.68 5.52 10.12
CA ASN A 90 -23.45 6.03 10.71
C ASN A 90 -22.19 5.21 10.35
N ASN A 91 -22.36 4.09 9.64
CA ASN A 91 -21.26 3.22 9.28
C ASN A 91 -20.36 3.88 8.22
N LEU A 92 -19.13 4.23 8.63
CA LEU A 92 -18.12 4.87 7.78
C LEU A 92 -17.69 4.03 6.57
N TYR A 93 -17.89 2.71 6.61
CA TYR A 93 -17.55 1.78 5.54
C TYR A 93 -18.71 1.52 4.58
N GLY A 94 -19.95 1.89 4.95
CA GLY A 94 -21.16 1.46 4.25
C GLY A 94 -21.44 -0.05 4.30
N MET A 95 -20.61 -0.82 5.01
CA MET A 95 -20.72 -2.27 5.20
C MET A 95 -19.97 -2.72 6.46
N HIS A 96 -20.23 -3.92 6.98
CA HIS A 96 -19.43 -4.48 8.08
C HIS A 96 -18.18 -5.19 7.54
N PRO A 97 -16.94 -4.74 7.88
CA PRO A 97 -15.72 -5.40 7.45
C PRO A 97 -15.66 -6.85 7.96
N SER A 98 -15.31 -7.81 7.10
CA SER A 98 -15.17 -9.21 7.48
C SER A 98 -13.97 -9.39 8.42
N TYR A 99 -14.24 -9.65 9.69
CA TYR A 99 -13.20 -9.93 10.69
C TYR A 99 -12.24 -11.05 10.25
N GLY A 100 -12.76 -12.18 9.77
CA GLY A 100 -11.96 -13.35 9.39
C GLY A 100 -11.03 -13.08 8.19
N GLY A 101 -11.56 -12.46 7.14
CA GLY A 101 -10.79 -12.06 5.96
C GLY A 101 -9.66 -11.07 6.30
N ASN A 102 -9.97 -9.99 7.01
CA ASN A 102 -8.98 -8.98 7.38
C ASN A 102 -7.90 -9.56 8.32
N MET A 103 -8.28 -10.45 9.24
CA MET A 103 -7.34 -11.19 10.09
C MET A 103 -6.38 -12.07 9.27
N ALA A 104 -6.89 -12.81 8.27
CA ALA A 104 -6.06 -13.66 7.44
C ALA A 104 -4.99 -12.84 6.69
N VAL A 105 -5.38 -11.69 6.13
CA VAL A 105 -4.43 -10.79 5.44
C VAL A 105 -3.44 -10.19 6.41
N ALA A 106 -3.87 -9.73 7.58
CA ALA A 106 -2.96 -9.21 8.61
C ALA A 106 -1.89 -10.25 8.99
N ILE A 107 -2.28 -11.51 9.20
CA ILE A 107 -1.33 -12.59 9.48
C ILE A 107 -0.33 -12.77 8.33
N VAL A 108 -0.81 -12.80 7.08
CA VAL A 108 0.05 -12.94 5.89
C VAL A 108 1.04 -11.77 5.78
N MET A 109 0.58 -10.54 5.96
CA MET A 109 1.45 -9.36 5.92
C MET A 109 2.45 -9.33 7.08
N GLY A 110 2.04 -9.75 8.28
CA GLY A 110 2.94 -9.91 9.41
C GLY A 110 4.03 -10.97 9.18
N LEU A 111 3.70 -12.08 8.51
CA LEU A 111 4.68 -13.07 8.09
C LEU A 111 5.66 -12.49 7.06
N PHE A 112 5.17 -11.77 6.05
CA PHE A 112 6.05 -11.12 5.07
C PHE A 112 6.93 -10.05 5.69
N LEU A 113 6.42 -9.27 6.64
CA LEU A 113 7.21 -8.32 7.41
C LEU A 113 8.38 -9.01 8.12
N ALA A 114 8.13 -10.12 8.80
CA ALA A 114 9.17 -10.89 9.47
C ALA A 114 10.20 -11.48 8.48
N ILE A 115 9.73 -12.05 7.37
CA ILE A 115 10.58 -12.64 6.33
C ILE A 115 11.48 -11.57 5.69
N HIS A 116 10.91 -10.46 5.23
CA HIS A 116 11.67 -9.39 4.58
C HIS A 116 12.63 -8.69 5.55
N SER A 117 12.25 -8.55 6.82
CA SER A 117 13.16 -8.05 7.86
C SER A 117 14.35 -8.97 8.06
N GLY A 118 14.09 -10.28 8.22
CA GLY A 118 15.13 -11.28 8.40
C GLY A 118 16.08 -11.38 7.21
N LEU A 119 15.53 -11.42 5.99
CA LEU A 119 16.31 -11.44 4.75
C LEU A 119 17.07 -10.13 4.54
N GLY A 120 16.46 -8.98 4.83
CA GLY A 120 17.09 -7.66 4.73
C GLY A 120 18.30 -7.53 5.64
N ILE A 121 18.20 -8.00 6.89
CA ILE A 121 19.31 -8.01 7.86
C ILE A 121 20.39 -9.02 7.43
N TRP A 122 20.00 -10.23 7.03
CA TRP A 122 20.92 -11.31 6.67
C TRP A 122 21.77 -10.98 5.43
N TYR A 123 21.13 -10.41 4.40
CA TYR A 123 21.78 -10.03 3.15
C TYR A 123 22.32 -8.60 3.14
N ARG A 124 22.10 -7.82 4.22
CA ARG A 124 22.52 -6.43 4.37
C ARG A 124 22.03 -5.52 3.23
N THR A 125 20.85 -5.82 2.68
CA THR A 125 20.21 -5.04 1.62
C THR A 125 19.42 -3.87 2.22
N TRP A 126 20.09 -2.96 2.93
CA TRP A 126 19.45 -1.94 3.77
C TRP A 126 18.38 -1.10 3.07
N TRP A 127 18.64 -0.60 1.86
CA TRP A 127 17.66 0.23 1.13
C TRP A 127 16.39 -0.55 0.79
N PHE A 128 16.54 -1.72 0.17
CA PHE A 128 15.41 -2.59 -0.15
C PHE A 128 14.69 -3.10 1.11
N GLY A 129 15.45 -3.52 2.12
CA GLY A 129 14.93 -4.07 3.36
C GLY A 129 14.15 -3.05 4.18
N ILE A 130 14.62 -1.81 4.29
CA ILE A 130 13.88 -0.74 4.98
C ILE A 130 12.59 -0.40 4.23
N SER A 131 12.64 -0.29 2.89
CA SER A 131 11.46 -0.07 2.07
C SER A 131 10.40 -1.15 2.27
N TYR A 132 10.78 -2.43 2.23
CA TYR A 132 9.84 -3.54 2.42
C TYR A 132 9.38 -3.69 3.88
N PHE A 133 10.23 -3.35 4.85
CA PHE A 133 9.84 -3.28 6.26
C PHE A 133 8.73 -2.25 6.48
N CYS A 134 8.93 -1.01 6.00
CA CYS A 134 7.93 0.04 6.11
C CYS A 134 6.66 -0.33 5.34
N GLY A 135 6.79 -0.82 4.10
CA GLY A 135 5.65 -1.22 3.27
C GLY A 135 4.81 -2.33 3.90
N CYS A 136 5.42 -3.46 4.29
CA CYS A 136 4.69 -4.56 4.94
C CYS A 136 4.16 -4.16 6.32
N GLY A 137 4.87 -3.31 7.05
CA GLY A 137 4.44 -2.80 8.35
C GLY A 137 3.20 -1.92 8.25
N LEU A 138 3.15 -1.06 7.23
CA LEU A 138 1.98 -0.23 6.95
C LEU A 138 0.79 -1.06 6.45
N GLU A 139 1.01 -2.06 5.59
CA GLU A 139 -0.06 -3.01 5.23
C GLU A 139 -0.62 -3.70 6.48
N LEU A 140 0.25 -4.24 7.33
CA LEU A 140 -0.14 -4.90 8.58
C LEU A 140 -0.94 -3.95 9.49
N ALA A 141 -0.46 -2.72 9.69
CA ALA A 141 -1.16 -1.71 10.49
C ALA A 141 -2.56 -1.45 9.93
N GLY A 142 -2.69 -1.29 8.61
CA GLY A 142 -3.98 -1.02 7.99
C GLY A 142 -4.99 -2.16 8.12
N TYR A 143 -4.56 -3.41 8.00
CA TYR A 143 -5.45 -4.54 8.28
C TYR A 143 -5.76 -4.68 9.77
N ILE A 144 -4.86 -4.28 10.68
CA ILE A 144 -5.18 -4.18 12.11
C ILE A 144 -6.27 -3.12 12.34
N GLY A 145 -6.13 -1.93 11.75
CA GLY A 145 -7.17 -0.90 11.78
C GLY A 145 -8.53 -1.42 11.30
N ARG A 146 -8.56 -2.19 10.21
CA ARG A 146 -9.79 -2.86 9.72
C ARG A 146 -10.36 -3.89 10.69
N ILE A 147 -9.51 -4.68 11.34
CA ILE A 147 -9.93 -5.68 12.34
C ILE A 147 -10.54 -5.01 13.58
N LEU A 148 -9.95 -3.90 14.02
CA LEU A 148 -10.47 -3.11 15.13
C LEU A 148 -11.81 -2.47 14.74
N SER A 149 -11.89 -1.95 13.52
CA SER A 149 -13.12 -1.34 13.02
C SER A 149 -14.24 -2.34 12.75
N ALA A 150 -13.94 -3.63 12.54
CA ALA A 150 -14.97 -4.68 12.48
C ALA A 150 -15.75 -4.83 13.81
N HIS A 151 -15.17 -4.39 14.94
CA HIS A 151 -15.86 -4.35 16.24
C HIS A 151 -16.52 -3.00 16.52
N ASP A 152 -15.97 -1.92 15.96
CA ASP A 152 -16.44 -0.55 16.15
C ASP A 152 -16.35 0.21 14.83
N VAL A 153 -17.43 0.14 14.05
CA VAL A 153 -17.52 0.71 12.69
C VAL A 153 -17.71 2.24 12.69
N ASP A 154 -18.13 2.80 13.83
CA ASP A 154 -18.36 4.23 14.00
C ASP A 154 -17.06 4.99 14.36
N ASN A 155 -15.99 4.26 14.68
CA ASN A 155 -14.74 4.84 15.13
C ASN A 155 -13.90 5.40 13.96
N VAL A 156 -13.90 6.73 13.86
CA VAL A 156 -13.15 7.47 12.83
C VAL A 156 -11.65 7.19 12.90
N ASP A 157 -11.06 6.97 14.08
CA ASP A 157 -9.61 6.75 14.19
C ASP A 157 -9.18 5.42 13.56
N TYR A 158 -9.95 4.33 13.77
CA TYR A 158 -9.66 3.04 13.13
C TYR A 158 -9.85 3.10 11.61
N PHE A 159 -10.85 3.85 11.16
CA PHE A 159 -11.08 4.12 9.75
C PHE A 159 -9.99 4.98 9.11
N LEU A 160 -9.44 5.95 9.84
CA LEU A 160 -8.33 6.77 9.36
C LEU A 160 -7.03 5.96 9.34
N ASP A 161 -6.78 5.15 10.37
CA ASP A 161 -5.61 4.28 10.43
C ASP A 161 -5.55 3.36 9.21
N GLN A 162 -6.62 2.63 8.91
CA GLN A 162 -6.64 1.74 7.74
C GLN A 162 -6.44 2.48 6.42
N ILE A 163 -7.16 3.58 6.17
CA ILE A 163 -7.08 4.24 4.88
C ILE A 163 -5.73 4.91 4.67
N VAL A 164 -5.16 5.52 5.70
CA VAL A 164 -3.84 6.19 5.61
C VAL A 164 -2.73 5.16 5.44
N THR A 165 -2.69 4.13 6.27
CA THR A 165 -1.59 3.16 6.23
C THR A 165 -1.61 2.32 4.94
N LEU A 166 -2.77 1.86 4.49
CA LEU A 166 -2.89 1.13 3.22
C LEU A 166 -2.57 2.02 2.02
N THR A 167 -2.86 3.32 2.10
CA THR A 167 -2.54 4.27 1.02
C THR A 167 -1.02 4.54 0.92
N ILE A 168 -0.31 4.58 2.05
CA ILE A 168 1.13 4.88 2.09
C ILE A 168 1.99 3.64 1.78
N ALA A 169 1.53 2.44 2.16
CA ALA A 169 2.25 1.17 1.98
C ALA A 169 2.83 0.91 0.55
N PRO A 170 2.08 1.08 -0.55
CA PRO A 170 2.57 0.75 -1.89
C PRO A 170 3.74 1.65 -2.33
N CYS A 171 3.77 2.91 -1.89
CA CYS A 171 4.85 3.83 -2.20
C CYS A 171 6.18 3.34 -1.65
N PHE A 172 6.19 2.77 -0.43
CA PHE A 172 7.40 2.18 0.15
C PHE A 172 7.85 0.92 -0.59
N ILE A 173 6.91 0.04 -0.96
CA ILE A 173 7.22 -1.16 -1.74
C ILE A 173 7.80 -0.78 -3.11
N MET A 174 7.23 0.23 -3.76
CA MET A 174 7.72 0.74 -5.04
C MET A 174 9.06 1.46 -4.93
N ALA A 175 9.32 2.19 -3.84
CA ALA A 175 10.66 2.73 -3.58
C ALA A 175 11.74 1.63 -3.57
N GLY A 176 11.43 0.46 -3.02
CA GLY A 176 12.29 -0.71 -3.09
C GLY A 176 12.49 -1.22 -4.52
N ILE A 177 11.42 -1.26 -5.33
CA ILE A 177 11.48 -1.68 -6.74
C ILE A 177 12.26 -0.67 -7.59
N TYR A 178 12.11 0.63 -7.38
CA TYR A 178 12.89 1.67 -8.05
C TYR A 178 14.38 1.54 -7.76
N PHE A 179 14.75 1.15 -6.52
CA PHE A 179 16.13 0.87 -6.16
C PHE A 179 16.67 -0.37 -6.89
N LEU A 180 15.87 -1.44 -6.99
CA LEU A 180 16.24 -2.64 -7.75
C LEU A 180 16.45 -2.35 -9.24
N LEU A 181 15.62 -1.48 -9.84
CA LEU A 181 15.84 -1.04 -11.21
C LEU A 181 17.18 -0.31 -11.36
N GLY A 182 17.52 0.59 -10.42
CA GLY A 182 18.82 1.26 -10.42
C GLY A 182 19.99 0.27 -10.40
N GLN A 183 19.89 -0.80 -9.61
CA GLN A 183 20.89 -1.88 -9.60
C GLN A 183 20.92 -2.66 -10.92
N LEU A 184 19.75 -2.93 -11.52
CA LEU A 184 19.65 -3.62 -12.81
C LEU A 184 20.33 -2.82 -13.93
N ILE A 185 20.13 -1.50 -13.97
CA ILE A 185 20.77 -0.63 -14.96
C ILE A 185 22.29 -0.63 -14.81
N ILE A 186 22.83 -0.65 -13.59
CA ILE A 186 24.28 -0.74 -13.37
C ILE A 186 24.83 -2.08 -13.85
N VAL A 187 24.07 -3.16 -13.64
CA VAL A 187 24.47 -4.52 -14.06
C VAL A 187 24.49 -4.65 -15.59
N TYR A 188 23.42 -4.22 -16.27
CA TYR A 188 23.32 -4.35 -17.72
C TYR A 188 24.15 -3.30 -18.48
N GLY A 189 24.36 -2.14 -17.87
CA GLY A 189 25.08 -1.03 -18.48
C GLY A 189 24.20 0.22 -18.58
N PRO A 190 24.68 1.38 -18.11
CA PRO A 190 23.95 2.65 -18.21
C PRO A 190 23.59 3.06 -19.65
N GLN A 191 24.32 2.58 -20.67
CA GLN A 191 24.05 2.92 -22.08
C GLN A 191 22.68 2.48 -22.59
N TYR A 192 22.02 1.54 -21.90
CA TYR A 192 20.70 1.05 -22.30
C TYR A 192 19.56 1.80 -21.62
N ALA A 193 19.84 2.61 -20.59
CA ALA A 193 18.85 3.42 -19.91
C ALA A 193 18.82 4.85 -20.49
N LEU A 194 17.63 5.46 -20.49
CA LEU A 194 17.45 6.86 -20.92
C LEU A 194 17.98 7.85 -19.87
N LEU A 195 17.93 7.46 -18.59
CA LEU A 195 18.43 8.26 -17.47
C LEU A 195 19.54 7.52 -16.72
N LYS A 196 20.31 8.27 -15.92
CA LYS A 196 21.31 7.68 -15.04
C LYS A 196 20.60 6.81 -13.96
N PRO A 197 21.20 5.68 -13.54
CA PRO A 197 20.56 4.71 -12.64
C PRO A 197 19.92 5.33 -11.38
N MET A 198 20.58 6.31 -10.75
CA MET A 198 20.07 6.96 -9.53
C MET A 198 18.96 7.99 -9.77
N HIS A 199 18.88 8.57 -10.97
CA HIS A 199 17.86 9.57 -11.27
C HIS A 199 16.47 8.95 -11.34
N TYR A 200 16.34 7.69 -11.79
CA TYR A 200 15.08 6.96 -11.71
C TYR A 200 14.55 6.94 -10.27
N SER A 201 15.33 6.40 -9.34
CA SER A 201 14.89 6.30 -7.95
C SER A 201 14.60 7.66 -7.33
N TYR A 202 15.44 8.68 -7.54
CA TYR A 202 15.18 10.00 -6.96
C TYR A 202 13.94 10.69 -7.52
N ILE A 203 13.75 10.70 -8.83
CA ILE A 203 12.60 11.40 -9.45
C ILE A 203 11.29 10.74 -9.02
N PHE A 204 11.19 9.41 -9.16
CA PHE A 204 9.93 8.71 -8.88
C PHE A 204 9.60 8.65 -7.39
N ILE A 205 10.60 8.51 -6.51
CA ILE A 205 10.37 8.62 -5.06
C ILE A 205 9.92 10.05 -4.69
N SER A 206 10.48 11.09 -5.29
CA SER A 206 10.03 12.47 -5.05
C SER A 206 8.59 12.69 -5.53
N CYS A 207 8.21 12.17 -6.70
CA CYS A 207 6.83 12.20 -7.16
C CYS A 207 5.89 11.48 -6.18
N ASP A 208 6.27 10.30 -5.70
CA ASP A 208 5.47 9.54 -4.74
C ASP A 208 5.34 10.29 -3.42
N VAL A 209 6.40 10.90 -2.88
CA VAL A 209 6.34 11.72 -1.66
C VAL A 209 5.43 12.92 -1.82
N ILE A 210 5.48 13.63 -2.96
CA ILE A 210 4.58 14.74 -3.25
C ILE A 210 3.13 14.24 -3.32
N SER A 211 2.90 13.12 -3.98
CA SER A 211 1.57 12.50 -4.07
C SER A 211 1.02 12.14 -2.70
N LEU A 212 1.84 11.60 -1.80
CA LEU A 212 1.47 11.25 -0.44
C LEU A 212 1.18 12.49 0.41
N ALA A 213 1.91 13.58 0.22
CA ALA A 213 1.63 14.83 0.91
C ALA A 213 0.26 15.41 0.51
N ILE A 214 -0.09 15.35 -0.79
CA ILE A 214 -1.42 15.76 -1.28
C ILE A 214 -2.50 14.86 -0.68
N GLN A 215 -2.28 13.54 -0.65
CA GLN A 215 -3.22 12.57 -0.08
C GLN A 215 -3.42 12.77 1.42
N ALA A 216 -2.34 12.99 2.17
CA ALA A 216 -2.41 13.27 3.61
C ALA A 216 -3.18 14.56 3.90
N ALA A 217 -2.96 15.62 3.10
CA ALA A 217 -3.72 16.86 3.23
C ALA A 217 -5.21 16.66 2.89
N GLY A 218 -5.52 15.97 1.80
CA GLY A 218 -6.90 15.66 1.40
C GLY A 218 -7.63 14.78 2.44
N GLY A 219 -6.96 13.74 2.93
CA GLY A 219 -7.48 12.85 3.97
C GLY A 219 -7.71 13.58 5.31
N ALA A 220 -6.81 14.47 5.71
CA ALA A 220 -7.01 15.28 6.91
C ALA A 220 -8.21 16.23 6.79
N ILE A 221 -8.39 16.88 5.63
CA ILE A 221 -9.57 17.73 5.37
C ILE A 221 -10.85 16.89 5.39
N ALA A 222 -10.84 15.72 4.73
CA ALA A 222 -12.00 14.82 4.73
C ALA A 222 -12.37 14.37 6.15
N ALA A 223 -11.37 14.04 6.98
CA ALA A 223 -11.58 13.63 8.36
C ALA A 223 -12.22 14.74 9.21
N VAL A 224 -11.72 15.97 9.11
CA VAL A 224 -12.29 17.12 9.82
C VAL A 224 -13.74 17.36 9.39
N ASN A 225 -14.02 17.33 8.09
CA ASN A 225 -15.39 17.50 7.59
C ASN A 225 -16.34 16.42 8.12
N VAL A 226 -15.91 15.16 8.22
CA VAL A 226 -16.72 14.08 8.81
C VAL A 226 -17.03 14.37 10.28
N VAL A 227 -16.03 14.81 11.05
CA VAL A 227 -16.22 15.19 12.47
C VAL A 227 -17.18 16.37 12.59
N ASP A 228 -17.10 17.34 11.67
CA ASP A 228 -17.93 18.54 11.67
C ASP A 228 -19.33 18.34 11.04
N TYR A 229 -19.69 17.10 10.66
CA TYR A 229 -20.93 16.76 9.94
C TYR A 229 -21.11 17.50 8.61
N GLU A 230 -19.99 17.88 7.99
CA GLU A 230 -19.93 18.45 6.65
C GLU A 230 -19.62 17.38 5.59
N SER A 231 -19.83 17.73 4.32
CA SER A 231 -19.48 16.80 3.23
C SER A 231 -17.95 16.58 3.15
N PRO A 232 -17.47 15.33 3.12
CA PRO A 232 -16.05 15.01 2.95
C PRO A 232 -15.57 15.14 1.49
N ASP A 233 -16.42 15.53 0.54
CA ASP A 233 -16.13 15.49 -0.89
C ASP A 233 -14.90 16.32 -1.28
N SER A 234 -14.75 17.51 -0.68
CA SER A 234 -13.61 18.40 -0.97
C SER A 234 -12.27 17.74 -0.64
N GLY A 235 -12.15 17.14 0.55
CA GLY A 235 -10.95 16.40 0.96
C GLY A 235 -10.74 15.14 0.13
N THR A 236 -11.83 14.44 -0.20
CA THR A 236 -11.81 13.24 -1.05
C THR A 236 -11.27 13.55 -2.45
N HIS A 237 -11.72 14.62 -3.09
CA HIS A 237 -11.21 15.04 -4.40
C HIS A 237 -9.72 15.40 -4.38
N ILE A 238 -9.25 16.04 -3.30
CA ILE A 238 -7.82 16.33 -3.13
C ILE A 238 -7.02 15.03 -3.01
N MET A 239 -7.51 14.06 -2.23
CA MET A 239 -6.88 12.74 -2.09
C MET A 239 -6.84 11.98 -3.43
N VAL A 240 -7.95 11.95 -4.17
CA VAL A 240 -8.02 11.35 -5.52
C VAL A 240 -7.02 12.02 -6.48
N ALA A 241 -6.85 13.34 -6.42
CA ALA A 241 -5.86 14.04 -7.24
C ALA A 241 -4.42 13.57 -6.93
N GLY A 242 -4.10 13.34 -5.66
CA GLY A 242 -2.81 12.78 -5.25
C GLY A 242 -2.60 11.36 -5.77
N LEU A 243 -3.61 10.48 -5.63
CA LEU A 243 -3.56 9.12 -6.18
C LEU A 243 -3.42 9.12 -7.71
N ALA A 244 -4.15 9.98 -8.41
CA ALA A 244 -4.06 10.10 -9.87
C ALA A 244 -2.67 10.56 -10.32
N PHE A 245 -2.06 11.52 -9.61
CA PHE A 245 -0.68 11.95 -9.87
C PHE A 245 0.32 10.80 -9.65
N GLN A 246 0.11 9.97 -8.63
CA GLN A 246 0.92 8.78 -8.38
C GLN A 246 0.79 7.75 -9.51
N VAL A 247 -0.42 7.45 -9.99
CA VAL A 247 -0.64 6.53 -11.13
C VAL A 247 0.00 7.07 -12.40
N PHE A 248 -0.08 8.38 -12.65
CA PHE A 248 0.60 9.01 -13.78
C PHE A 248 2.13 8.85 -13.69
N SER A 249 2.71 9.15 -12.53
CA SER A 249 4.14 8.95 -12.24
C SER A 249 4.57 7.49 -12.49
N MET A 250 3.81 6.52 -11.98
CA MET A 250 4.07 5.09 -12.22
C MET A 250 3.95 4.68 -13.68
N SER A 251 3.00 5.24 -14.43
CA SER A 251 2.84 4.95 -15.86
C SER A 251 4.08 5.39 -16.66
N VAL A 252 4.62 6.56 -16.32
CA VAL A 252 5.87 7.07 -16.90
C VAL A 252 7.06 6.18 -16.52
N PHE A 253 7.11 5.71 -15.27
CA PHE A 253 8.11 4.74 -14.84
C PHE A 253 8.04 3.43 -15.62
N ILE A 254 6.85 2.85 -15.78
CA ILE A 254 6.62 1.61 -16.53
C ILE A 254 7.08 1.78 -17.98
N PHE A 255 6.77 2.92 -18.61
CA PHE A 255 7.25 3.23 -19.95
C PHE A 255 8.79 3.20 -20.02
N PHE A 256 9.49 3.88 -19.11
CA PHE A 256 10.95 3.86 -19.11
C PHE A 256 11.52 2.47 -18.83
N PHE A 257 10.90 1.71 -17.93
CA PHE A 257 11.32 0.36 -17.60
C PHE A 257 11.15 -0.58 -18.79
N ALA A 258 9.99 -0.54 -19.46
CA ALA A 258 9.72 -1.29 -20.67
C ALA A 258 10.68 -0.91 -21.81
N HIS A 259 10.95 0.39 -21.99
CA HIS A 259 11.93 0.87 -22.97
C HIS A 259 13.34 0.34 -22.68
N PHE A 260 13.76 0.32 -21.41
CA PHE A 260 15.04 -0.26 -21.00
C PHE A 260 15.13 -1.75 -21.34
N LEU A 261 14.09 -2.54 -21.03
CA LEU A 261 14.04 -3.96 -21.35
C LEU A 261 14.03 -4.22 -22.87
N TYR A 262 13.23 -3.46 -23.63
CA TYR A 262 13.18 -3.54 -25.07
C TYR A 262 14.55 -3.24 -25.71
N LYS A 263 15.24 -2.19 -25.25
CA LYS A 263 16.55 -1.82 -25.79
C LYS A 263 17.60 -2.91 -25.54
N ILE A 264 17.56 -3.54 -24.37
CA ILE A 264 18.45 -4.66 -24.06
C ILE A 264 18.18 -5.86 -24.98
N GLN A 265 16.91 -6.25 -25.15
CA GLN A 265 16.54 -7.43 -25.94
C GLN A 265 16.75 -7.23 -27.44
N TYR A 266 16.45 -6.04 -27.97
CA TYR A 266 16.44 -5.78 -29.41
C TYR A 266 17.80 -5.36 -29.97
N PHE A 267 18.56 -4.49 -29.29
CA PHE A 267 19.79 -3.92 -29.85
C PHE A 267 21.04 -4.76 -29.60
N HIS A 268 21.03 -5.65 -28.61
CA HIS A 268 22.18 -6.50 -28.32
C HIS A 268 21.74 -7.92 -27.88
N PRO A 269 21.11 -8.69 -28.78
CA PRO A 269 20.70 -10.07 -28.47
C PRO A 269 21.89 -10.91 -27.98
N ASP A 270 23.09 -10.75 -28.57
CA ASP A 270 24.29 -11.49 -28.15
C ASP A 270 24.74 -11.15 -26.72
N LYS A 271 24.66 -9.87 -26.32
CA LYS A 271 24.98 -9.46 -24.94
C LYS A 271 23.88 -9.85 -23.99
N TYR A 272 22.61 -9.75 -24.40
CA TYR A 272 21.48 -10.24 -23.62
C TYR A 272 21.65 -11.73 -23.34
N GLU A 273 21.99 -12.54 -24.35
CA GLU A 273 22.28 -13.96 -24.23
C GLU A 273 23.50 -14.22 -23.34
N GLN A 274 24.57 -13.41 -23.41
CA GLN A 274 25.70 -13.50 -22.47
C GLN A 274 25.35 -13.11 -21.03
N PHE A 275 24.54 -12.06 -20.79
CA PHE A 275 24.04 -11.70 -19.46
C PHE A 275 23.10 -12.79 -18.93
N GLU A 276 22.28 -13.33 -19.82
CA GLU A 276 21.32 -14.38 -19.55
C GLU A 276 22.00 -15.72 -19.22
N ASN A 277 23.12 -16.03 -19.88
CA ASN A 277 23.99 -17.17 -19.62
C ASN A 277 24.98 -16.92 -18.47
N GLY A 278 25.01 -15.71 -17.91
CA GLY A 278 25.85 -15.34 -16.77
C GLY A 278 27.32 -15.06 -17.13
N GLU A 279 27.66 -14.98 -18.41
CA GLU A 279 29.02 -14.86 -18.94
C GLU A 279 29.57 -13.42 -18.92
N ALA A 280 28.69 -12.41 -18.91
CA ALA A 280 29.06 -10.99 -18.94
C ALA A 280 29.22 -10.33 -17.55
N PHE A 281 29.16 -11.10 -16.45
CA PHE A 281 29.35 -10.57 -15.09
C PHE A 281 30.83 -10.55 -14.69
N ASP A 282 31.28 -9.46 -14.05
CA ASP A 282 32.65 -9.23 -13.53
C ASP A 282 33.19 -10.52 -12.85
N PRO A 283 34.33 -11.10 -13.31
CA PRO A 283 34.82 -12.41 -12.87
C PRO A 283 35.11 -12.54 -11.36
N GLU A 284 35.13 -11.43 -10.63
CA GLU A 284 35.34 -11.38 -9.18
C GLU A 284 34.10 -11.82 -8.35
N HIS A 285 32.92 -11.97 -8.98
CA HIS A 285 31.67 -12.39 -8.30
C HIS A 285 31.07 -13.70 -8.84
N LYS A 286 31.94 -14.65 -9.21
CA LYS A 286 31.61 -15.96 -9.81
C LYS A 286 30.88 -16.96 -8.92
N SER A 287 30.80 -16.78 -7.60
CA SER A 287 30.47 -17.88 -6.70
C SER A 287 28.98 -18.26 -6.55
N PHE A 288 28.02 -17.48 -7.07
CA PHE A 288 26.58 -17.81 -6.87
C PHE A 288 25.62 -17.48 -8.03
N ARG A 289 26.09 -17.20 -9.24
CA ARG A 289 25.22 -16.72 -10.34
C ARG A 289 24.94 -17.82 -11.38
N GLN A 290 23.84 -18.54 -11.20
CA GLN A 290 23.25 -19.35 -12.27
C GLN A 290 22.36 -18.45 -13.15
N ALA A 291 22.82 -18.21 -14.38
CA ALA A 291 22.08 -17.76 -15.57
C ALA A 291 20.54 -17.82 -15.49
N ARG A 292 20.00 -19.01 -15.20
CA ARG A 292 18.56 -19.28 -15.15
C ARG A 292 17.80 -18.45 -14.11
N PHE A 293 18.39 -18.15 -12.95
CA PHE A 293 17.69 -17.37 -11.92
C PHE A 293 17.54 -15.89 -12.32
N PHE A 294 18.41 -15.37 -13.18
CA PHE A 294 18.40 -13.95 -13.54
C PHE A 294 17.22 -13.58 -14.47
N LYS A 295 16.82 -14.48 -15.38
CA LYS A 295 15.57 -14.31 -16.17
C LYS A 295 14.35 -14.20 -15.25
N HIS A 296 14.27 -15.08 -14.25
CA HIS A 296 13.17 -15.09 -13.29
C HIS A 296 13.14 -13.80 -12.45
N PHE A 297 14.30 -13.21 -12.15
CA PHE A 297 14.37 -11.96 -11.40
C PHE A 297 13.75 -10.77 -12.13
N ILE A 298 14.04 -10.60 -13.43
CA ILE A 298 13.42 -9.53 -14.24
C ILE A 298 11.91 -9.75 -14.35
N PHE A 299 11.51 -11.00 -14.56
CA PHE A 299 10.09 -11.35 -14.61
C PHE A 299 9.38 -11.01 -13.30
N VAL A 300 9.99 -11.31 -12.15
CA VAL A 300 9.48 -10.97 -10.82
C VAL A 300 9.36 -9.46 -10.62
N ILE A 301 10.35 -8.67 -11.06
CA ILE A 301 10.26 -7.20 -11.01
C ILE A 301 9.08 -6.71 -11.86
N CYS A 302 8.92 -7.22 -13.09
CA CYS A 302 7.81 -6.84 -13.96
C CYS A 302 6.46 -7.19 -13.30
N LEU A 303 6.35 -8.39 -12.74
CA LEU A 303 5.13 -8.84 -12.08
C LEU A 303 4.79 -8.00 -10.85
N GLY A 304 5.79 -7.66 -10.03
CA GLY A 304 5.60 -6.77 -8.87
C GLY A 304 5.18 -5.36 -9.26
N VAL A 305 5.76 -4.78 -10.32
CA VAL A 305 5.35 -3.47 -10.84
C VAL A 305 3.89 -3.52 -11.33
N ILE A 306 3.49 -4.57 -12.03
CA ILE A 306 2.10 -4.74 -12.51
C ILE A 306 1.12 -4.84 -11.34
N PHE A 307 1.42 -5.65 -10.32
CA PHE A 307 0.53 -5.81 -9.17
C PHE A 307 0.35 -4.50 -8.39
N VAL A 308 1.44 -3.76 -8.11
CA VAL A 308 1.31 -2.46 -7.45
C VAL A 308 0.57 -1.45 -8.34
N PHE A 309 0.79 -1.47 -9.65
CA PHE A 309 0.11 -0.58 -10.59
C PHE A 309 -1.40 -0.82 -10.63
N VAL A 310 -1.84 -2.09 -10.69
CA VAL A 310 -3.26 -2.47 -10.62
C VAL A 310 -3.88 -1.95 -9.32
N ARG A 311 -3.18 -2.13 -8.19
CA ARG A 311 -3.61 -1.63 -6.89
C ARG A 311 -3.75 -0.10 -6.86
N CYS A 312 -2.78 0.64 -7.40
CA CYS A 312 -2.85 2.10 -7.48
C CYS A 312 -4.01 2.58 -8.36
N ILE A 313 -4.32 1.91 -9.47
CA ILE A 313 -5.52 2.22 -10.29
C ILE A 313 -6.79 1.94 -9.50
N TYR A 314 -6.88 0.77 -8.85
CA TYR A 314 -8.03 0.43 -8.02
C TYR A 314 -8.31 1.51 -6.97
N ARG A 315 -7.28 2.00 -6.28
CA ARG A 315 -7.43 3.08 -5.28
C ARG A 315 -7.91 4.40 -5.86
N VAL A 316 -7.44 4.78 -7.05
CA VAL A 316 -7.98 5.97 -7.73
C VAL A 316 -9.47 5.80 -8.01
N VAL A 317 -9.90 4.65 -8.54
CA VAL A 317 -11.30 4.42 -8.91
C VAL A 317 -12.18 4.28 -7.66
N GLU A 318 -11.73 3.54 -6.64
CA GLU A 318 -12.41 3.38 -5.34
C GLU A 318 -12.77 4.73 -4.72
N LEU A 319 -11.80 5.64 -4.63
CA LEU A 319 -12.04 6.96 -4.02
C LEU A 319 -12.67 7.97 -4.98
N ALA A 320 -12.56 7.80 -6.29
CA ALA A 320 -13.25 8.64 -7.27
C ALA A 320 -14.76 8.34 -7.35
N GLU A 321 -15.18 7.10 -7.08
CA GLU A 321 -16.60 6.74 -6.93
C GLU A 321 -17.21 7.32 -5.63
N GLY A 322 -16.37 7.66 -4.66
CA GLY A 322 -16.78 8.19 -3.35
C GLY A 322 -17.13 7.09 -2.34
N TRP A 323 -17.44 7.52 -1.12
CA TRP A 323 -17.60 6.63 0.05
C TRP A 323 -18.86 5.73 0.01
N SER A 324 -19.79 5.99 -0.91
CA SER A 324 -20.98 5.17 -1.18
C SER A 324 -20.90 4.39 -2.50
N GLY A 325 -19.71 4.37 -3.14
CA GLY A 325 -19.48 3.68 -4.40
C GLY A 325 -19.66 2.17 -4.35
N TYR A 326 -19.83 1.53 -5.50
CA TYR A 326 -20.01 0.07 -5.59
C TYR A 326 -18.72 -0.68 -5.18
N LEU A 327 -17.55 -0.10 -5.44
CA LEU A 327 -16.26 -0.73 -5.13
C LEU A 327 -15.94 -0.73 -3.63
N ILE A 328 -16.24 0.35 -2.91
CA ILE A 328 -15.96 0.45 -1.47
C ILE A 328 -16.95 -0.40 -0.63
N THR A 329 -18.17 -0.58 -1.14
CA THR A 329 -19.23 -1.38 -0.50
C THR A 329 -19.14 -2.88 -0.78
N HIS A 330 -18.25 -3.31 -1.68
CA HIS A 330 -18.01 -4.73 -1.99
C HIS A 330 -16.60 -5.15 -1.57
N GLU A 331 -16.48 -5.58 -0.31
CA GLU A 331 -15.20 -6.00 0.31
C GLU A 331 -14.42 -7.05 -0.51
N ALA A 332 -15.08 -7.89 -1.30
CA ALA A 332 -14.39 -8.85 -2.16
C ALA A 332 -13.43 -8.18 -3.15
N TYR A 333 -13.81 -7.04 -3.74
CA TYR A 333 -12.92 -6.30 -4.65
C TYR A 333 -11.75 -5.69 -3.92
N PHE A 334 -11.99 -5.10 -2.75
CA PHE A 334 -10.92 -4.61 -1.88
C PHE A 334 -9.92 -5.71 -1.53
N MET A 335 -10.40 -6.87 -1.09
CA MET A 335 -9.54 -8.00 -0.70
C MET A 335 -8.75 -8.58 -1.89
N ILE A 336 -9.29 -8.57 -3.10
CA ILE A 336 -8.62 -9.13 -4.28
C ILE A 336 -7.71 -8.10 -4.96
N LEU A 337 -8.17 -6.86 -5.14
CA LEU A 337 -7.48 -5.84 -5.92
C LEU A 337 -6.51 -5.01 -5.08
N ASP A 338 -6.71 -4.93 -3.76
CA ASP A 338 -5.78 -4.29 -2.84
C ASP A 338 -4.94 -5.35 -2.10
N ALA A 339 -5.57 -6.13 -1.21
CA ALA A 339 -4.84 -7.03 -0.31
C ALA A 339 -4.02 -8.10 -1.03
N LEU A 340 -4.65 -8.82 -1.95
CA LEU A 340 -4.02 -9.93 -2.66
C LEU A 340 -2.91 -9.43 -3.59
N MET A 341 -3.09 -8.32 -4.31
CA MET A 341 -2.04 -7.77 -5.18
C MET A 341 -0.76 -7.41 -4.42
N MET A 342 -0.92 -6.83 -3.23
CA MET A 342 0.20 -6.51 -2.35
C MET A 342 0.84 -7.76 -1.74
N ALA A 343 0.03 -8.72 -1.30
CA ALA A 343 0.52 -9.99 -0.76
C ALA A 343 1.30 -10.77 -1.82
N LEU A 344 0.82 -10.81 -3.07
CA LEU A 344 1.50 -11.45 -4.18
C LEU A 344 2.82 -10.74 -4.52
N THR A 345 2.86 -9.41 -4.46
CA THR A 345 4.11 -8.65 -4.64
C THR A 345 5.13 -9.04 -3.57
N CYS A 346 4.73 -9.00 -2.29
CA CYS A 346 5.58 -9.40 -1.17
C CYS A 346 6.02 -10.87 -1.25
N LEU A 347 5.14 -11.75 -1.73
CA LEU A 347 5.44 -13.16 -1.97
C LEU A 347 6.54 -13.31 -3.02
N CYS A 348 6.38 -12.67 -4.19
CA CYS A 348 7.35 -12.75 -5.27
C CYS A 348 8.75 -12.31 -4.83
N PHE A 349 8.84 -11.19 -4.09
CA PHE A 349 10.12 -10.68 -3.59
C PHE A 349 10.64 -11.42 -2.36
N SER A 350 9.81 -12.19 -1.64
CA SER A 350 10.30 -13.07 -0.58
C SER A 350 10.98 -14.32 -1.14
N VAL A 351 10.40 -14.92 -2.19
CA VAL A 351 10.96 -16.09 -2.88
C VAL A 351 12.20 -15.71 -3.70
N PHE A 352 12.14 -14.59 -4.42
CA PHE A 352 13.24 -14.09 -5.27
C PHE A 352 13.89 -12.85 -4.65
N HIS A 353 14.27 -12.95 -3.38
CA HIS A 353 14.88 -11.83 -2.66
C HIS A 353 16.15 -11.32 -3.35
N PRO A 354 16.33 -9.99 -3.53
CA PRO A 354 17.46 -9.42 -4.26
C PRO A 354 18.82 -9.77 -3.64
N GLY A 355 18.86 -10.07 -2.34
CA GLY A 355 20.06 -10.57 -1.65
C GLY A 355 20.64 -11.86 -2.24
N PHE A 356 19.82 -12.72 -2.86
CA PHE A 356 20.31 -13.91 -3.57
C PHE A 356 21.08 -13.55 -4.85
N PHE A 357 20.70 -12.45 -5.50
CA PHE A 357 21.26 -12.03 -6.80
C PHE A 357 22.48 -11.12 -6.65
N PHE A 358 22.41 -10.17 -5.71
CA PHE A 358 23.48 -9.19 -5.49
C PHE A 358 24.49 -9.62 -4.41
N GLY A 359 24.18 -10.66 -3.62
CA GLY A 359 25.01 -11.14 -2.53
C GLY A 359 25.07 -10.20 -1.32
N LYS A 360 25.79 -10.60 -0.27
CA LYS A 360 25.93 -9.86 1.00
C LYS A 360 26.63 -8.49 0.88
N ASN A 361 27.28 -8.24 -0.26
CA ASN A 361 27.98 -6.99 -0.56
C ASN A 361 27.31 -6.23 -1.72
N GLY A 362 25.99 -6.34 -1.85
CA GLY A 362 25.21 -5.87 -3.00
C GLY A 362 25.66 -4.54 -3.59
N VAL A 363 25.55 -4.42 -4.91
CA VAL A 363 26.07 -3.30 -5.71
C VAL A 363 25.75 -1.96 -5.04
N GLN A 364 26.77 -1.35 -4.43
CA GLN A 364 26.63 -0.08 -3.73
C GLN A 364 26.50 1.02 -4.78
N LEU A 365 25.26 1.47 -5.02
CA LEU A 365 24.94 2.51 -6.01
C LEU A 365 25.79 3.79 -5.82
N VAL A 366 26.13 4.13 -4.58
CA VAL A 366 26.95 5.32 -4.21
C VAL A 366 28.43 5.15 -4.54
N LYS A 367 29.01 3.94 -4.37
CA LYS A 367 30.42 3.69 -4.73
C LYS A 367 30.61 3.48 -6.23
N SER A 368 29.58 3.00 -6.93
CA SER A 368 29.64 2.80 -8.38
C SER A 368 29.86 4.10 -9.15
N LYS A 369 29.34 5.25 -8.67
CA LYS A 369 29.52 6.54 -9.35
C LYS A 369 31.00 6.88 -9.58
N LYS A 370 31.86 6.59 -8.58
CA LYS A 370 33.33 6.73 -8.71
C LYS A 370 33.92 5.74 -9.72
N ARG A 371 33.46 4.47 -9.73
CA ARG A 371 33.99 3.44 -10.65
C ARG A 371 33.54 3.68 -12.10
N THR A 372 32.30 4.13 -12.32
CA THR A 372 31.79 4.50 -13.65
C THR A 372 32.49 5.74 -14.21
N GLU A 373 32.77 6.75 -13.38
CA GLU A 373 33.56 7.92 -13.79
C GLU A 373 35.02 7.58 -14.11
N VAL A 374 35.63 6.62 -13.39
CA VAL A 374 36.98 6.12 -13.69
C VAL A 374 36.99 5.33 -15.00
N ASN A 375 36.08 4.37 -15.18
CA ASN A 375 36.00 3.57 -16.41
C ASN A 375 35.71 4.45 -17.63
N HIS A 376 34.83 5.46 -17.53
CA HIS A 376 34.55 6.34 -18.67
C HIS A 376 35.77 7.18 -19.08
N LYS A 377 36.58 7.63 -18.11
CA LYS A 377 37.85 8.32 -18.38
C LYS A 377 38.90 7.39 -18.98
N GLU A 378 38.93 6.13 -18.54
CA GLU A 378 39.86 5.12 -19.05
C GLU A 378 39.54 4.73 -20.51
N TYR A 379 38.24 4.58 -20.84
CA TYR A 379 37.79 4.37 -22.22
C TYR A 379 38.10 5.57 -23.13
N GLN A 380 37.80 6.80 -22.68
CA GLN A 380 38.13 8.02 -23.44
C GLN A 380 39.63 8.19 -23.67
N ASN A 381 40.46 7.86 -22.67
CA ASN A 381 41.91 7.89 -22.83
C ASN A 381 42.39 6.82 -23.83
N SER A 382 41.82 5.61 -23.80
CA SER A 382 42.18 4.56 -24.76
C SER A 382 41.81 4.90 -26.20
N GLU A 383 40.66 5.56 -26.42
CA GLU A 383 40.21 5.97 -27.74
C GLU A 383 41.09 7.09 -28.29
N TYR A 384 41.47 8.04 -27.44
CA TYR A 384 42.43 9.10 -27.76
C TYR A 384 43.82 8.55 -28.10
N ASP A 385 44.33 7.56 -27.35
CA ASP A 385 45.63 6.94 -27.59
C ASP A 385 45.67 6.18 -28.93
N VAL A 386 44.57 5.50 -29.30
CA VAL A 386 44.45 4.80 -30.60
C VAL A 386 44.39 5.80 -31.76
N GLU A 387 43.65 6.89 -31.63
CA GLU A 387 43.56 7.93 -32.64
C GLU A 387 44.91 8.66 -32.84
N LEU A 388 45.65 8.88 -31.75
CA LEU A 388 46.98 9.48 -31.79
C LEU A 388 48.02 8.55 -32.44
N GLN A 389 47.93 7.24 -32.22
CA GLN A 389 48.77 6.26 -32.93
C GLN A 389 48.45 6.20 -34.42
N HIS A 390 47.17 6.28 -34.80
CA HIS A 390 46.76 6.27 -36.20
C HIS A 390 47.27 7.50 -36.95
N ASN A 391 47.11 8.69 -36.38
CA ASN A 391 47.59 9.94 -36.99
C ASN A 391 49.12 9.98 -37.13
N ASN A 392 49.86 9.46 -36.15
CA ASN A 392 51.32 9.36 -36.25
C ASN A 392 51.77 8.39 -37.35
N LEU A 393 51.07 7.28 -37.56
CA LEU A 393 51.36 6.34 -38.64
C LEU A 393 51.08 6.96 -40.03
N GLU A 394 50.00 7.73 -40.17
CA GLU A 394 49.73 8.47 -41.41
C GLU A 394 50.80 9.53 -41.70
N GLU A 395 51.24 10.29 -40.69
CA GLU A 395 52.33 11.25 -40.86
C GLU A 395 53.64 10.59 -41.28
N ILE A 396 53.98 9.43 -40.69
CA ILE A 396 55.19 8.69 -41.05
C ILE A 396 55.10 8.22 -42.50
N ASN A 397 53.97 7.63 -42.90
CA ASN A 397 53.76 7.16 -44.28
C ASN A 397 53.84 8.32 -45.28
N GLN A 398 53.26 9.48 -44.98
CA GLN A 398 53.36 10.66 -45.85
C GLN A 398 54.79 11.22 -45.93
N ARG A 399 55.60 11.10 -44.88
CA ARG A 399 57.02 11.49 -44.91
C ARG A 399 57.84 10.49 -45.73
N THR A 400 57.60 9.20 -45.57
CA THR A 400 58.28 8.15 -46.36
C THR A 400 57.96 8.24 -47.85
N GLU A 401 56.71 8.58 -48.22
CA GLU A 401 56.34 8.81 -49.63
C GLU A 401 56.99 10.07 -50.21
N LYS A 402 57.19 11.13 -49.40
CA LYS A 402 57.87 12.35 -49.83
C LYS A 402 59.38 12.20 -49.97
N GLU A 403 60.00 11.26 -49.26
CA GLU A 403 61.44 10.96 -49.37
C GLU A 403 61.74 9.97 -50.52
N ALA A 404 60.71 9.33 -51.09
CA ALA A 404 60.83 8.37 -52.20
C ALA A 404 60.73 9.02 -53.60
N TYR A 405 60.49 10.33 -53.68
CA TYR A 405 60.49 11.16 -54.90
C TYR A 405 61.64 12.16 -54.85
#